data_AF-A0A2V8WLK8-F1
#
_entry.id   AF-A0A2V8WLK8-F1
#
_cell.length_a   1.000
_cell.length_b   1.000
_cell.length_c   1.000
_cell.angle_alpha   90.00
_cell.angle_beta   90.00
_cell.angle_gamma   90.00
#
_symmetry.space_group_name_H-M   'P 1'
#
loop_
_entity.id
_entity.type
_entity.pdbx_description
1 polymer ?
#
loop_
_entity_poly.entity_id
_entity_poly.type
_entity_poly.pdbx_seq_one_letter_code
_entity_poly.pdbx_strand_id
1 'polypeptide(L)'
;MTANGWFQILFYLLVILLLTKPIGVFMTRVFNREKTFLDALLRPVEKLVYRLTGVDEHREMRWTEYTIAMLLFSGVSMALLYLIERTQKWLPFNPQKLPNVEPGLAFGTAASFTTNTNWQSYVPETTMSYFTQMAGLAYHNFVSAAVGMVLAIVVIRGIARRETDKLGNFWVDTTRCLLWVLLPFCLVGSMVLVSQGVIQNFKPYATVELLEPQTVQVTNADGKSSTQRVTQQVIAQGPVASQEVIKELGTNGGGFFNANSAHPFENPTPLSNFFELVLIFAIPSGLTYTLGRVTGSERHGWAVWAAMAFLFL
;
A
#
# COMPACT_ATOMS: atom_id res chain seq x y z
N MET A 1 -24.87 -7.67 -20.10
CA MET A 1 -24.17 -6.44 -19.68
C MET A 1 -24.88 -5.23 -20.24
N THR A 2 -24.95 -4.13 -19.50
CA THR A 2 -25.59 -2.88 -19.94
C THR A 2 -24.59 -2.03 -20.75
N ALA A 3 -25.10 -1.08 -21.56
CA ALA A 3 -24.24 -0.13 -22.29
C ALA A 3 -23.35 0.70 -21.35
N ASN A 4 -23.88 1.06 -20.18
CA ASN A 4 -23.12 1.77 -19.14
C ASN A 4 -21.93 0.93 -18.62
N GLY A 5 -22.14 -0.38 -18.39
CA GLY A 5 -21.05 -1.26 -17.94
C GLY A 5 -19.91 -1.36 -18.95
N TRP A 6 -20.23 -1.49 -20.24
CA TRP A 6 -19.22 -1.47 -21.30
C TRP A 6 -18.48 -0.14 -21.36
N PHE A 7 -19.19 0.98 -21.24
CA PHE A 7 -18.58 2.31 -21.22
C PHE A 7 -17.59 2.46 -20.05
N GLN A 8 -17.96 2.03 -18.85
CA GLN A 8 -17.10 2.11 -17.66
C GLN A 8 -15.82 1.28 -17.83
N ILE A 9 -15.92 0.04 -18.33
CA ILE A 9 -14.77 -0.84 -18.56
C ILE A 9 -13.84 -0.25 -19.62
N LEU A 10 -14.38 0.21 -20.76
CA LEU A 10 -13.58 0.80 -21.83
C LEU A 10 -12.92 2.11 -21.40
N PHE A 11 -13.64 2.95 -20.66
CA PHE A 11 -13.09 4.19 -20.12
C PHE A 11 -11.97 3.92 -19.12
N TYR A 12 -12.17 2.97 -18.20
CA TYR A 12 -11.13 2.54 -17.26
C TYR A 12 -9.88 2.02 -17.99
N LEU A 13 -10.03 1.09 -18.93
CA LEU A 13 -8.91 0.55 -19.70
C LEU A 13 -8.20 1.62 -20.54
N LEU A 14 -8.93 2.59 -21.10
CA LEU A 14 -8.32 3.72 -21.80
C LEU A 14 -7.46 4.56 -20.85
N VAL A 15 -7.94 4.86 -19.64
CA VAL A 15 -7.14 5.58 -18.64
C VAL A 15 -5.89 4.79 -18.27
N ILE A 16 -6.01 3.49 -18.00
CA ILE A 16 -4.84 2.64 -17.69
C ILE A 16 -3.85 2.64 -18.87
N LEU A 17 -4.31 2.46 -20.10
CA LEU A 17 -3.49 2.48 -21.32
C LEU A 17 -2.71 3.80 -21.46
N LEU A 18 -3.37 4.93 -21.21
CA LEU A 18 -2.75 6.25 -21.28
C LEU A 18 -1.70 6.46 -20.16
N LEU A 19 -1.89 5.85 -19.00
CA LEU A 19 -0.95 5.92 -17.87
C LEU A 19 0.23 4.93 -17.99
N THR A 20 0.06 3.82 -18.70
CA THR A 20 1.07 2.77 -18.87
C THR A 20 2.44 3.32 -19.26
N LYS A 21 2.48 4.09 -20.36
CA LYS A 21 3.72 4.65 -20.90
C LYS A 21 4.36 5.68 -19.96
N PRO A 22 3.69 6.75 -19.50
CA PRO A 22 4.33 7.75 -18.65
C PRO A 22 4.84 7.15 -17.33
N ILE A 23 4.09 6.26 -16.69
CA ILE A 23 4.53 5.59 -15.46
C ILE A 23 5.74 4.69 -15.74
N GLY A 24 5.70 3.87 -16.80
CA GLY A 24 6.83 3.01 -17.16
C GLY A 24 8.10 3.78 -17.56
N VAL A 25 7.95 4.88 -18.29
CA VAL A 25 9.05 5.81 -18.62
C VAL A 25 9.68 6.38 -17.35
N PHE A 26 8.83 6.83 -16.41
CA PHE A 26 9.29 7.41 -15.15
C PHE A 26 10.01 6.38 -14.29
N MET A 27 9.44 5.19 -14.10
CA MET A 27 10.09 4.11 -13.34
C MET A 27 11.41 3.68 -13.98
N THR A 28 11.48 3.57 -15.30
CA THR A 28 12.75 3.27 -15.99
C THR A 28 13.82 4.31 -15.65
N ARG A 29 13.48 5.61 -15.72
CA ARG A 29 14.40 6.69 -15.35
C ARG A 29 14.85 6.59 -13.90
N VAL A 30 13.92 6.36 -12.98
CA VAL A 30 14.19 6.22 -11.55
C VAL A 30 15.16 5.07 -11.30
N PHE A 31 14.89 3.87 -11.82
CA PHE A 31 15.70 2.68 -11.56
C PHE A 31 17.03 2.64 -12.35
N ASN A 32 17.15 3.39 -13.45
CA ASN A 32 18.41 3.57 -14.19
C ASN A 32 19.24 4.76 -13.69
N ARG A 33 18.75 5.51 -12.69
CA ARG A 33 19.40 6.73 -12.16
C ARG A 33 19.56 7.82 -13.22
N GLU A 34 18.64 7.88 -14.17
CA GLU A 34 18.54 8.97 -15.13
C GLU A 34 17.98 10.22 -14.45
N LYS A 35 18.27 11.40 -15.01
CA LYS A 35 17.80 12.67 -14.46
C LYS A 35 16.28 12.75 -14.48
N THR A 36 15.68 13.11 -13.35
CA THR A 36 14.24 13.38 -13.26
C THR A 36 13.96 14.80 -12.76
N PHE A 37 12.70 15.23 -12.83
CA PHE A 37 12.28 16.54 -12.35
C PHE A 37 12.31 16.64 -10.80
N LEU A 38 12.25 15.51 -10.10
CA LEU A 38 12.29 15.46 -8.63
C LEU A 38 13.71 15.50 -8.07
N ASP A 39 14.75 15.47 -8.92
CA ASP A 39 16.13 15.33 -8.48
C ASP A 39 16.60 16.43 -7.54
N ALA A 40 16.17 17.67 -7.79
CA ALA A 40 16.56 18.81 -6.94
C ALA A 40 16.10 18.63 -5.49
N LEU A 41 14.95 17.96 -5.28
CA LEU A 41 14.34 17.77 -3.97
C LEU A 41 14.74 16.43 -3.33
N LEU A 42 14.65 15.34 -4.09
CA LEU A 42 14.75 13.98 -3.53
C LEU A 42 16.19 13.46 -3.50
N ARG A 43 17.07 13.89 -4.41
CA ARG A 43 18.45 13.40 -4.42
C ARG A 43 19.26 13.78 -3.17
N PRO A 44 19.13 15.00 -2.60
CA PRO A 44 19.76 15.31 -1.31
C PRO A 44 19.27 14.41 -0.18
N VAL A 45 17.97 14.13 -0.13
CA VAL A 45 17.36 13.24 0.88
C VAL A 45 17.86 11.80 0.70
N GLU A 46 17.88 11.30 -0.53
CA GLU A 46 18.42 9.97 -0.86
C GLU A 46 19.88 9.82 -0.42
N LYS A 47 20.73 10.81 -0.72
CA LYS A 47 22.14 10.81 -0.29
C LYS A 47 22.29 10.88 1.23
N LEU A 48 21.40 11.60 1.92
CA LEU A 48 21.39 11.64 3.38
C LEU A 48 21.04 10.26 3.96
N VAL A 49 20.01 9.60 3.42
CA VAL A 49 19.63 8.23 3.81
C VAL A 49 20.81 7.28 3.61
N TYR A 50 21.47 7.31 2.46
CA TYR A 50 22.66 6.49 2.19
C TYR A 50 23.80 6.75 3.16
N ARG A 51 24.08 8.02 3.46
CA ARG A 51 25.12 8.40 4.43
C ARG A 51 24.81 7.92 5.85
N LEU A 52 23.56 8.05 6.30
CA LEU A 52 23.14 7.64 7.65
C LEU A 52 23.10 6.12 7.82
N THR A 53 22.79 5.40 6.75
CA THR A 53 22.67 3.93 6.76
C THR A 53 23.96 3.21 6.34
N GLY A 54 24.98 3.95 5.88
CA GLY A 54 26.22 3.37 5.37
C GLY A 54 26.06 2.65 4.03
N VAL A 55 24.98 2.92 3.29
CA VAL A 55 24.73 2.31 1.97
C VAL A 55 25.62 2.99 0.93
N ASP A 56 26.53 2.21 0.34
CA ASP A 56 27.29 2.64 -0.84
C ASP A 56 26.43 2.46 -2.11
N GLU A 57 26.08 3.58 -2.74
CA GLU A 57 25.27 3.57 -3.96
C GLU A 57 25.99 3.01 -5.19
N HIS A 58 27.33 2.91 -5.16
CA HIS A 58 28.14 2.41 -6.27
C HIS A 58 28.40 0.90 -6.19
N ARG A 59 28.20 0.29 -5.02
CA ARG A 59 28.36 -1.15 -4.85
C ARG A 59 27.15 -1.88 -5.43
N GLU A 60 27.40 -2.79 -6.36
CA GLU A 60 26.42 -3.77 -6.80
C GLU A 60 26.56 -5.11 -6.05
N MET A 61 25.46 -5.84 -5.97
CA MET A 61 25.28 -7.12 -5.25
C MET A 61 25.08 -8.26 -6.25
N ARG A 62 25.61 -9.43 -5.90
CA ARG A 62 25.22 -10.70 -6.55
C ARG A 62 23.80 -11.09 -6.15
N TRP A 63 23.15 -11.95 -6.93
CA TRP A 63 21.78 -12.39 -6.63
C TRP A 63 21.63 -12.97 -5.21
N THR A 64 22.64 -13.72 -4.73
CA THR A 64 22.61 -14.30 -3.38
C THR A 64 22.63 -13.23 -2.29
N GLU A 65 23.50 -12.21 -2.44
CA GLU A 65 23.57 -11.09 -1.49
C GLU A 65 22.27 -10.29 -1.50
N TYR A 66 21.71 -10.07 -2.69
CA TYR A 66 20.44 -9.37 -2.90
C TYR A 66 19.28 -10.09 -2.19
N THR A 67 19.15 -11.40 -2.41
CA THR A 67 18.10 -12.23 -1.80
C THR A 67 18.25 -12.28 -0.29
N ILE A 68 19.48 -12.46 0.23
CA ILE A 68 19.71 -12.47 1.67
C ILE A 68 19.36 -11.11 2.29
N ALA A 69 19.76 -10.00 1.67
CA ALA A 69 19.42 -8.65 2.14
C ALA A 69 17.89 -8.44 2.19
N MET A 70 17.19 -8.86 1.14
CA MET A 70 15.73 -8.80 1.07
C MET A 70 15.06 -9.65 2.16
N LEU A 71 15.47 -10.91 2.35
CA LEU A 71 14.89 -11.79 3.35
C LEU A 71 15.14 -11.28 4.78
N LEU A 72 16.35 -10.78 5.07
CA LEU A 72 16.67 -10.18 6.36
C LEU A 72 15.85 -8.92 6.62
N PHE A 73 15.71 -8.05 5.61
CA PHE A 73 14.89 -6.85 5.72
C PHE A 73 13.43 -7.17 6.02
N SER A 74 12.84 -8.12 5.30
CA SER A 74 11.46 -8.57 5.51
C SER A 74 11.29 -9.24 6.88
N GLY A 75 12.21 -10.11 7.29
CA GLY A 75 12.15 -10.79 8.58
C GLY A 75 12.26 -9.83 9.78
N VAL A 76 13.18 -8.85 9.72
CA VAL A 76 13.31 -7.82 10.76
C VAL A 76 12.08 -6.91 10.80
N SER A 77 11.57 -6.50 9.64
CA SER A 77 10.37 -5.66 9.55
C SER A 77 9.11 -6.38 10.06
N MET A 78 8.99 -7.67 9.79
CA MET A 78 7.91 -8.51 10.33
C MET A 78 8.00 -8.63 11.85
N ALA A 79 9.20 -8.90 12.38
CA ALA A 79 9.42 -8.98 13.82
C ALA A 79 9.10 -7.66 14.51
N LEU A 80 9.46 -6.52 13.90
CA LEU A 80 9.11 -5.20 14.42
C LEU A 80 7.59 -4.99 14.48
N LEU A 81 6.85 -5.33 13.42
CA LEU A 81 5.38 -5.22 13.44
C LEU A 81 4.76 -6.12 14.51
N TYR A 82 5.22 -7.37 14.62
CA TYR A 82 4.80 -8.26 15.69
C TYR A 82 5.02 -7.62 17.08
N LEU A 83 6.18 -7.02 17.32
CA LEU A 83 6.45 -6.33 18.58
C LEU A 83 5.54 -5.12 18.80
N ILE A 84 5.28 -4.31 17.76
CA ILE A 84 4.35 -3.17 17.84
C ILE A 84 2.96 -3.65 18.28
N GLU A 85 2.42 -4.69 17.66
CA GLU A 85 1.10 -5.24 17.98
C GLU A 85 1.03 -5.84 19.40
N ARG A 86 2.11 -6.53 19.82
CA ARG A 86 2.23 -7.11 21.16
C ARG A 86 2.48 -6.09 22.26
N THR A 87 2.88 -4.87 21.90
CA THR A 87 3.15 -3.77 22.85
C THR A 87 2.20 -2.58 22.68
N GLN A 88 1.22 -2.69 21.78
CA GLN A 88 0.29 -1.64 21.36
C GLN A 88 -0.32 -0.84 22.53
N LYS A 89 -0.69 -1.50 23.63
CA LYS A 89 -1.30 -0.87 24.79
C LYS A 89 -0.43 0.25 25.38
N TRP A 90 0.89 0.16 25.25
CA TRP A 90 1.87 1.09 25.81
C TRP A 90 2.36 2.14 24.81
N LEU A 91 1.99 2.01 23.54
CA LEU A 91 2.42 2.92 22.48
C LEU A 91 1.51 4.16 22.41
N PRO A 92 2.00 5.30 21.87
CA PRO A 92 1.20 6.51 21.73
C PRO A 92 0.04 6.31 20.74
N PHE A 93 -0.82 7.32 20.59
CA PHE A 93 -1.95 7.31 19.63
C PHE A 93 -2.90 6.10 19.78
N ASN A 94 -3.21 5.75 21.04
CA ASN A 94 -4.22 4.75 21.38
C ASN A 94 -5.38 5.38 22.18
N PRO A 95 -6.22 6.24 21.56
CA PRO A 95 -7.29 6.95 22.26
C PRO A 95 -8.33 6.00 22.87
N GLN A 96 -8.56 4.84 22.24
CA GLN A 96 -9.51 3.81 22.70
C GLN A 96 -8.92 2.89 23.77
N LYS A 97 -7.65 3.05 24.15
CA LYS A 97 -6.94 2.20 25.13
C LYS A 97 -7.05 0.70 24.80
N LEU A 98 -6.96 0.37 23.51
CA LEU A 98 -7.04 -1.00 23.03
C LEU A 98 -5.93 -1.86 23.66
N PRO A 99 -6.22 -3.13 24.01
CA PRO A 99 -5.24 -4.03 24.58
C PRO A 99 -4.17 -4.43 23.55
N ASN A 100 -3.17 -5.20 24.01
CA ASN A 100 -2.20 -5.83 23.13
C ASN A 100 -2.89 -6.91 22.29
N VAL A 101 -2.58 -6.97 21.00
CA VAL A 101 -3.16 -7.94 20.05
C VAL A 101 -2.69 -9.34 20.41
N GLU A 102 -3.58 -10.33 20.50
CA GLU A 102 -3.28 -11.72 20.87
C GLU A 102 -2.12 -12.32 20.03
N PRO A 103 -1.20 -13.15 20.60
CA PRO A 103 -0.02 -13.64 19.89
C PRO A 103 -0.24 -14.27 18.51
N GLY A 104 -1.24 -15.13 18.35
CA GLY A 104 -1.54 -15.79 17.08
C GLY A 104 -2.04 -14.78 16.04
N LEU A 105 -2.95 -13.90 16.44
CA LEU A 105 -3.44 -12.81 15.58
C LEU A 105 -2.32 -11.85 15.18
N ALA A 106 -1.43 -11.53 16.12
CA ALA A 106 -0.32 -10.62 15.87
C ALA A 106 0.70 -11.21 14.89
N PHE A 107 1.00 -12.50 15.02
CA PHE A 107 1.86 -13.20 14.07
C PHE A 107 1.23 -13.27 12.68
N GLY A 108 -0.06 -13.63 12.60
CA GLY A 108 -0.80 -13.72 11.34
C GLY A 108 -0.87 -12.37 10.62
N THR A 109 -1.15 -11.29 11.36
CA THR A 109 -1.19 -9.93 10.81
C THR A 109 0.20 -9.49 10.35
N ALA A 110 1.24 -9.68 11.17
CA ALA A 110 2.60 -9.31 10.81
C ALA A 110 3.10 -10.05 9.56
N ALA A 111 2.84 -11.36 9.48
CA ALA A 111 3.16 -12.16 8.29
C ALA A 111 2.44 -11.61 7.07
N SER A 112 1.12 -11.38 7.19
CA SER A 112 0.28 -11.01 6.06
C SER A 112 0.63 -9.64 5.45
N PHE A 113 0.93 -8.65 6.29
CA PHE A 113 1.35 -7.33 5.83
C PHE A 113 2.77 -7.36 5.25
N THR A 114 3.68 -8.15 5.84
CA THR A 114 5.03 -8.35 5.27
C THR A 114 4.98 -9.00 3.89
N THR A 115 4.03 -9.91 3.66
CA THR A 115 3.84 -10.61 2.38
C THR A 115 2.93 -9.87 1.40
N ASN A 116 2.65 -8.58 1.62
CA ASN A 116 1.80 -7.76 0.73
C ASN A 116 0.39 -8.32 0.52
N THR A 117 -0.09 -9.16 1.45
CA THR A 117 -1.37 -9.88 1.35
C THR A 117 -2.47 -9.18 2.12
N ASN A 118 -2.11 -8.65 3.29
CA ASN A 118 -2.96 -7.86 4.17
C ASN A 118 -4.31 -8.52 4.51
N TRP A 119 -4.28 -9.82 4.74
CA TRP A 119 -5.37 -10.57 5.35
C TRP A 119 -5.70 -10.02 6.73
N GLN A 120 -7.00 -9.85 7.00
CA GLN A 120 -7.52 -9.32 8.25
C GLN A 120 -8.54 -10.30 8.84
N SER A 121 -8.12 -11.09 9.83
CA SER A 121 -9.02 -11.92 10.65
C SER A 121 -9.44 -11.21 11.94
N TYR A 122 -9.58 -9.89 11.87
CA TYR A 122 -9.90 -9.02 13.00
C TYR A 122 -10.75 -7.85 12.51
N VAL A 123 -11.46 -7.20 13.44
CA VAL A 123 -12.16 -5.93 13.19
C VAL A 123 -11.18 -4.79 13.52
N PRO A 124 -10.62 -4.09 12.53
CA PRO A 124 -9.54 -3.14 12.74
C PRO A 124 -9.88 -2.04 13.76
N GLU A 125 -11.06 -1.45 13.67
CA GLU A 125 -11.51 -0.34 14.52
C GLU A 125 -11.72 -0.71 15.99
N THR A 126 -11.70 -2.00 16.34
CA THR A 126 -11.76 -2.47 17.73
C THR A 126 -10.50 -3.24 18.15
N THR A 127 -9.55 -3.45 17.24
CA THR A 127 -8.35 -4.27 17.47
C THR A 127 -7.06 -3.45 17.40
N MET A 128 -6.94 -2.56 16.41
CA MET A 128 -5.69 -1.85 16.09
C MET A 128 -5.75 -0.39 16.52
N SER A 129 -4.73 0.06 17.25
CA SER A 129 -4.53 1.46 17.60
C SER A 129 -4.10 2.28 16.39
N TYR A 130 -4.18 3.61 16.46
CA TYR A 130 -3.73 4.46 15.36
C TYR A 130 -2.21 4.35 15.14
N PHE A 131 -1.43 4.13 16.20
CA PHE A 131 0.01 3.91 16.04
C PHE A 131 0.30 2.61 15.30
N THR A 132 -0.40 1.52 15.63
CA THR A 132 -0.24 0.24 14.94
C THR A 132 -0.64 0.35 13.47
N GLN A 133 -1.75 1.01 13.17
CA GLN A 133 -2.17 1.29 11.79
C GLN A 133 -1.12 2.11 11.04
N MET A 134 -0.66 3.23 11.62
CA MET A 134 0.24 4.17 10.93
C MET A 134 1.70 3.69 10.85
N ALA A 135 2.29 3.32 11.97
CA ALA A 135 3.71 2.99 12.07
C ALA A 135 4.01 1.50 11.86
N GLY A 136 2.98 0.66 11.89
CA GLY A 136 3.09 -0.78 11.63
C GLY A 136 2.53 -1.16 10.27
N LEU A 137 1.21 -1.09 10.12
CA LEU A 137 0.48 -1.61 8.96
C LEU A 137 0.73 -0.77 7.69
N ALA A 138 0.57 0.56 7.77
CA ALA A 138 0.84 1.45 6.64
C ALA A 138 2.33 1.46 6.28
N TYR A 139 3.24 1.35 7.26
CA TYR A 139 4.67 1.14 6.99
C TYR A 139 4.89 -0.09 6.10
N HIS A 140 4.28 -1.23 6.47
CA HIS A 140 4.35 -2.45 5.68
C HIS A 140 3.76 -2.27 4.28
N ASN A 141 2.63 -1.58 4.13
CA ASN A 141 2.05 -1.30 2.81
C ASN A 141 3.04 -0.61 1.85
N PHE A 142 3.95 0.23 2.37
CA PHE A 142 5.01 0.83 1.58
C PHE A 142 6.14 -0.16 1.29
N VAL A 143 6.65 -0.84 2.31
CA VAL A 143 7.88 -1.64 2.16
C VAL A 143 7.64 -2.96 1.45
N SER A 144 6.50 -3.62 1.65
CA SER A 144 6.14 -4.84 0.93
C SER A 144 5.96 -4.58 -0.57
N ALA A 145 5.26 -3.48 -0.91
CA ALA A 145 5.08 -3.04 -2.29
C ALA A 145 6.42 -2.67 -2.94
N ALA A 146 7.28 -1.95 -2.22
CA ALA A 146 8.61 -1.59 -2.70
C ALA A 146 9.46 -2.84 -2.97
N VAL A 147 9.47 -3.82 -2.06
CA VAL A 147 10.20 -5.09 -2.25
C VAL A 147 9.70 -5.82 -3.50
N GLY A 148 8.37 -5.94 -3.69
CA GLY A 148 7.79 -6.58 -4.87
C GLY A 148 8.19 -5.90 -6.18
N MET A 149 8.08 -4.57 -6.24
CA MET A 149 8.48 -3.77 -7.40
C MET A 149 9.98 -3.91 -7.70
N VAL A 150 10.81 -3.83 -6.66
CA VAL A 150 12.26 -3.93 -6.79
C VAL A 150 12.69 -5.30 -7.29
N LEU A 151 12.06 -6.38 -6.81
CA LEU A 151 12.30 -7.72 -7.33
C LEU A 151 11.88 -7.85 -8.80
N ALA A 152 10.76 -7.26 -9.20
CA ALA A 152 10.36 -7.21 -10.61
C ALA A 152 11.42 -6.48 -11.47
N ILE A 153 11.97 -5.36 -10.98
CA ILE A 153 13.06 -4.64 -11.66
C ILE A 153 14.33 -5.48 -11.74
N VAL A 154 14.68 -6.22 -10.69
CA VAL A 154 15.83 -7.13 -10.69
C VAL A 154 15.67 -8.24 -11.73
N VAL A 155 14.48 -8.83 -11.83
CA VAL A 155 14.18 -9.82 -12.87
C VAL A 155 14.32 -9.20 -14.27
N ILE A 156 13.76 -8.00 -14.48
CA ILE A 156 13.90 -7.27 -15.76
C ILE A 156 15.38 -7.01 -16.08
N ARG A 157 16.19 -6.58 -15.10
CA ARG A 157 17.64 -6.39 -15.27
C ARG A 157 18.35 -7.70 -15.59
N GLY A 158 17.95 -8.80 -14.97
CA GLY A 158 18.48 -10.13 -15.25
C GLY A 158 18.21 -10.60 -16.69
N ILE A 159 17.07 -10.22 -17.27
CA ILE A 159 16.75 -10.48 -18.69
C ILE A 159 17.57 -9.57 -19.61
N ALA A 160 17.74 -8.30 -19.25
CA ALA A 160 18.36 -7.29 -20.11
C ALA A 160 19.90 -7.33 -20.13
N ARG A 161 20.53 -7.61 -18.98
CA ARG A 161 22.00 -7.65 -18.86
C ARG A 161 22.56 -8.95 -19.45
N ARG A 162 23.76 -8.88 -20.03
CA ARG A 162 24.48 -10.04 -20.58
C ARG A 162 25.75 -10.28 -19.77
N GLU A 163 26.04 -11.54 -19.47
CA GLU A 163 27.32 -12.00 -18.88
C GLU A 163 27.73 -11.27 -17.59
N THR A 164 26.78 -11.00 -16.69
CA THR A 164 27.06 -10.37 -15.38
C THR A 164 26.57 -11.24 -14.24
N ASP A 165 27.27 -11.19 -13.11
CA ASP A 165 26.85 -11.80 -11.86
C ASP A 165 26.15 -10.80 -10.90
N LYS A 166 26.00 -9.53 -11.31
CA LYS A 166 25.48 -8.43 -10.48
C LYS A 166 24.16 -7.85 -10.99
N LEU A 167 23.25 -7.56 -10.05
CA LEU A 167 21.85 -7.18 -10.35
C LEU A 167 21.44 -5.79 -9.81
N GLY A 168 22.40 -5.00 -9.35
CA GLY A 168 22.16 -3.72 -8.69
C GLY A 168 22.32 -3.84 -7.17
N ASN A 169 21.58 -3.06 -6.39
CA ASN A 169 21.74 -3.02 -4.94
C ASN A 169 20.37 -2.88 -4.27
N PHE A 170 20.01 -3.85 -3.43
CA PHE A 170 18.70 -3.93 -2.78
C PHE A 170 18.36 -2.65 -2.01
N TRP A 171 19.30 -2.13 -1.22
CA TRP A 171 19.07 -0.94 -0.41
C TRP A 171 18.85 0.31 -1.27
N VAL A 172 19.61 0.43 -2.36
CA VAL A 172 19.46 1.54 -3.31
C VAL A 172 18.11 1.46 -4.02
N ASP A 173 17.77 0.29 -4.56
CA ASP A 173 16.54 0.09 -5.33
C ASP A 173 15.31 0.30 -4.44
N THR A 174 15.29 -0.25 -3.22
CA THR A 174 14.20 -0.08 -2.25
C THR A 174 14.07 1.38 -1.82
N THR A 175 15.17 2.06 -1.48
CA THR A 175 15.15 3.49 -1.14
C THR A 175 14.59 4.33 -2.28
N ARG A 176 15.00 4.04 -3.53
CA ARG A 176 14.51 4.79 -4.69
C ARG A 176 13.04 4.52 -4.97
N CYS A 177 12.60 3.27 -4.85
CA CYS A 177 11.19 2.91 -4.99
C CYS A 177 10.32 3.68 -3.98
N LEU A 178 10.72 3.70 -2.72
CA LEU A 178 10.02 4.41 -1.65
C LEU A 178 9.99 5.92 -1.89
N LEU A 179 11.16 6.55 -2.08
CA LEU A 179 11.27 8.00 -2.13
C LEU A 179 10.74 8.62 -3.44
N TRP A 180 10.91 7.95 -4.57
CA TRP A 180 10.63 8.53 -5.88
C TRP A 180 9.32 8.04 -6.49
N VAL A 181 8.91 6.80 -6.19
CA VAL A 181 7.70 6.21 -6.80
C VAL A 181 6.55 6.21 -5.82
N LEU A 182 6.69 5.64 -4.62
CA LEU A 182 5.55 5.47 -3.74
C LEU A 182 5.21 6.76 -2.98
N LEU A 183 6.17 7.34 -2.25
CA LEU A 183 5.90 8.46 -1.34
C LEU A 183 5.31 9.70 -2.03
N PRO A 184 5.83 10.18 -3.18
CA PRO A 184 5.28 11.38 -3.83
C PRO A 184 3.86 11.16 -4.34
N PHE A 185 3.60 9.98 -4.92
CA PHE A 185 2.25 9.63 -5.41
C PHE A 185 1.27 9.46 -4.25
N CYS A 186 1.68 8.81 -3.15
CA CYS A 186 0.83 8.66 -1.97
C CYS A 186 0.52 10.01 -1.29
N LEU A 187 1.49 10.94 -1.26
CA LEU A 187 1.27 12.27 -0.71
C LEU A 187 0.21 13.03 -1.53
N VAL A 188 0.31 13.03 -2.86
CA VAL A 188 -0.69 13.69 -3.72
C VAL A 188 -2.02 12.95 -3.68
N GLY A 189 -2.01 11.63 -3.81
CA GLY A 189 -3.22 10.82 -3.84
C GLY A 189 -4.00 10.91 -2.53
N SER A 190 -3.33 11.00 -1.37
CA SER A 190 -4.04 11.07 -0.09
C SER A 190 -4.76 12.40 0.05
N MET A 191 -4.20 13.49 -0.48
CA MET A 191 -4.91 14.78 -0.58
C MET A 191 -6.13 14.69 -1.51
N VAL A 192 -6.03 13.94 -2.62
CA VAL A 192 -7.18 13.69 -3.51
C VAL A 192 -8.28 12.94 -2.76
N LEU A 193 -7.95 11.87 -2.05
CA LEU A 193 -8.92 11.11 -1.25
C LEU A 193 -9.55 11.96 -0.13
N VAL A 194 -8.76 12.74 0.60
CA VAL A 194 -9.28 13.67 1.62
C VAL A 194 -10.26 14.68 0.99
N SER A 195 -9.97 15.17 -0.21
CA SER A 195 -10.88 16.09 -0.92
C SER A 195 -12.24 15.47 -1.25
N GLN A 196 -12.30 14.14 -1.37
CA GLN A 196 -13.54 13.39 -1.63
C GLN A 196 -14.28 12.96 -0.36
N GLY A 197 -13.66 13.10 0.82
CA GLY A 197 -14.30 12.78 2.11
C GLY A 197 -13.64 11.65 2.90
N VAL A 198 -12.54 11.06 2.42
CA VAL A 198 -11.76 10.08 3.18
C VAL A 198 -11.15 10.78 4.40
N ILE A 199 -11.28 10.18 5.58
CA ILE A 199 -10.85 10.85 6.82
C ILE A 199 -9.32 10.80 6.96
N GLN A 200 -8.74 11.84 7.55
CA GLN A 200 -7.32 11.86 7.90
C GLN A 200 -7.11 12.68 9.18
N ASN A 201 -7.20 12.04 10.35
CA ASN A 201 -7.05 12.73 11.64
C ASN A 201 -6.60 11.79 12.78
N PHE A 202 -6.27 12.35 13.94
CA PHE A 202 -5.95 11.60 15.16
C PHE A 202 -6.97 11.83 16.29
N LYS A 203 -8.20 12.20 15.94
CA LYS A 203 -9.25 12.46 16.93
C LYS A 203 -9.66 11.14 17.60
N PRO A 204 -10.07 11.15 18.89
CA PRO A 204 -10.80 10.04 19.48
C PRO A 204 -12.06 9.71 18.69
N TYR A 205 -12.64 8.54 18.93
CA TYR A 205 -13.90 8.15 18.29
C TYR A 205 -14.99 9.13 18.66
N ALA A 206 -15.82 9.49 17.68
CA ALA A 206 -16.90 10.44 17.87
C ALA A 206 -18.15 9.68 18.34
N THR A 207 -18.75 10.11 19.44
CA THR A 207 -20.05 9.62 19.88
C THR A 207 -21.11 10.59 19.39
N VAL A 208 -22.07 10.10 18.60
CA VAL A 208 -23.16 10.90 18.03
C VAL A 208 -24.51 10.39 18.52
N GLU A 209 -25.43 11.32 18.82
CA GLU A 209 -26.83 10.98 19.10
C GLU A 209 -27.53 10.62 17.79
N LEU A 210 -28.29 9.52 17.82
CA LEU A 210 -29.11 9.08 16.71
C LEU A 210 -30.37 9.93 16.63
N LEU A 211 -30.69 10.40 15.41
CA LEU A 211 -31.96 11.09 15.15
C LEU A 211 -33.17 10.18 15.44
N GLU A 212 -33.03 8.89 15.13
CA GLU A 212 -34.04 7.86 15.37
C GLU A 212 -33.42 6.74 16.22
N PRO A 213 -33.75 6.65 17.53
CA PRO A 213 -33.26 5.58 18.38
C PRO A 213 -33.71 4.22 17.87
N GLN A 214 -32.77 3.29 17.76
CA GLN A 214 -33.05 1.94 17.27
C GLN A 214 -33.26 0.97 18.42
N THR A 215 -34.13 -0.01 18.20
CA THR A 215 -34.36 -1.09 19.15
C THR A 215 -33.76 -2.37 18.57
N VAL A 216 -32.65 -2.83 19.12
CA VAL A 216 -31.92 -4.02 18.66
C VAL A 216 -32.01 -5.13 19.69
N GLN A 217 -32.11 -6.38 19.20
CA GLN A 217 -32.00 -7.56 20.04
C GLN A 217 -30.53 -7.86 20.26
N VAL A 218 -30.10 -7.83 21.51
CA VAL A 218 -28.73 -8.14 21.92
C VAL A 218 -28.75 -9.45 22.66
N THR A 219 -27.98 -10.42 22.19
CA THR A 219 -27.73 -11.66 22.94
C THR A 219 -26.71 -11.35 24.02
N ASN A 220 -27.16 -11.42 25.27
CA ASN A 220 -26.31 -11.21 26.43
C ASN A 220 -25.36 -12.40 26.62
N ALA A 221 -24.35 -12.23 27.48
CA ALA A 221 -23.37 -13.27 27.78
C ALA A 221 -23.99 -14.55 28.38
N ASP A 222 -25.21 -14.48 28.90
CA ASP A 222 -26.00 -15.61 29.40
C ASP A 222 -26.79 -16.34 28.28
N GLY A 223 -26.61 -15.95 27.03
CA GLY A 223 -27.28 -16.52 25.86
C GLY A 223 -28.73 -16.07 25.68
N LYS A 224 -29.25 -15.18 26.55
CA LYS A 224 -30.61 -14.65 26.44
C LYS A 224 -30.62 -13.41 25.56
N SER A 225 -31.60 -13.33 24.66
CA SER A 225 -31.85 -12.12 23.88
C SER A 225 -32.58 -11.09 24.76
N SER A 226 -32.00 -9.91 24.86
CA SER A 226 -32.62 -8.75 25.49
C SER A 226 -32.77 -7.63 24.47
N THR A 227 -33.80 -6.82 24.64
CA THR A 227 -34.07 -5.71 23.75
C THR A 227 -33.38 -4.46 24.29
N GLN A 228 -32.43 -3.92 23.54
CA GLN A 228 -31.71 -2.71 23.90
C GLN A 228 -32.11 -1.55 22.99
N ARG A 229 -32.51 -0.43 23.59
CA ARG A 229 -32.69 0.83 22.87
C ARG A 229 -31.34 1.52 22.73
N VAL A 230 -30.90 1.71 21.51
CA VAL A 230 -29.66 2.38 21.14
C VAL A 230 -30.00 3.82 20.74
N THR A 231 -29.51 4.79 21.50
CA THR A 231 -29.69 6.22 21.24
C THR A 231 -28.43 6.87 20.70
N GLN A 232 -27.26 6.25 20.88
CA GLN A 232 -25.96 6.78 20.46
C GLN A 232 -25.22 5.80 19.55
N GLN A 233 -24.42 6.34 18.63
CA GLN A 233 -23.50 5.59 17.79
C GLN A 233 -22.07 6.08 18.01
N VAL A 234 -21.13 5.13 18.10
CA VAL A 234 -19.70 5.42 18.11
C VAL A 234 -19.18 5.32 16.68
N ILE A 235 -18.55 6.39 16.20
CA ILE A 235 -17.98 6.50 14.87
C ILE A 235 -16.46 6.46 14.99
N ALA A 236 -15.87 5.41 14.43
CA ALA A 236 -14.43 5.23 14.40
C ALA A 236 -13.75 6.33 13.56
N GLN A 237 -12.58 6.77 14.01
CA GLN A 237 -11.78 7.84 13.39
C GLN A 237 -10.36 7.32 13.11
N GLY A 238 -9.51 8.11 12.46
CA GLY A 238 -8.10 7.75 12.26
C GLY A 238 -7.43 8.36 11.03
N PRO A 239 -6.13 8.09 10.83
CA PRO A 239 -5.35 8.53 9.67
C PRO A 239 -5.58 7.59 8.45
N VAL A 240 -6.80 7.59 7.91
CA VAL A 240 -7.23 6.62 6.89
C VAL A 240 -6.66 6.94 5.51
N ALA A 241 -6.80 8.16 5.01
CA ALA A 241 -6.40 8.52 3.65
C ALA A 241 -4.93 8.22 3.32
N SER A 242 -4.01 8.40 4.27
CA SER A 242 -2.60 8.06 4.08
C SER A 242 -2.37 6.56 3.89
N GLN A 243 -3.13 5.73 4.59
CA GLN A 243 -3.05 4.27 4.50
C GLN A 243 -3.78 3.76 3.25
N GLU A 244 -4.91 4.39 2.91
CA GLU A 244 -5.77 4.02 1.78
C GLU A 244 -5.02 4.10 0.45
N VAL A 245 -4.31 5.20 0.21
CA VAL A 245 -3.65 5.38 -1.09
C VAL A 245 -2.51 4.39 -1.31
N ILE A 246 -1.70 4.11 -0.29
CA ILE A 246 -0.64 3.11 -0.43
C ILE A 246 -1.20 1.69 -0.48
N LYS A 247 -2.31 1.43 0.21
CA LYS A 247 -3.04 0.16 0.14
C LYS A 247 -3.42 -0.16 -1.31
N GLU A 248 -3.97 0.81 -2.04
CA GLU A 248 -4.39 0.62 -3.42
C GLU A 248 -3.20 0.66 -4.39
N LEU A 249 -2.35 1.69 -4.31
CA LEU A 249 -1.20 1.85 -5.22
C LEU A 249 -0.19 0.70 -5.12
N GLY A 250 0.06 0.22 -3.89
CA GLY A 250 0.94 -0.92 -3.62
C GLY A 250 0.25 -2.28 -3.72
N THR A 251 -1.03 -2.31 -4.14
CA THR A 251 -1.85 -3.53 -4.28
C THR A 251 -1.80 -4.41 -3.04
N ASN A 252 -1.91 -3.79 -1.87
CA ASN A 252 -1.84 -4.46 -0.57
C ASN A 252 -3.23 -4.93 -0.13
N GLY A 253 -4.22 -4.03 -0.11
CA GLY A 253 -5.62 -4.35 0.21
C GLY A 253 -6.02 -4.35 1.69
N GLY A 254 -5.14 -4.01 2.64
CA GLY A 254 -5.47 -3.98 4.08
C GLY A 254 -6.21 -2.71 4.52
N GLY A 255 -7.49 -2.85 4.86
CA GLY A 255 -8.38 -1.74 5.20
C GLY A 255 -8.18 -1.18 6.60
N PHE A 256 -8.51 0.10 6.79
CA PHE A 256 -8.48 0.73 8.11
C PHE A 256 -9.69 0.31 8.97
N PHE A 257 -10.80 -0.02 8.33
CA PHE A 257 -12.03 -0.55 8.91
C PHE A 257 -12.34 -1.94 8.36
N ASN A 258 -13.20 -2.68 9.06
CA ASN A 258 -13.55 -4.06 8.69
C ASN A 258 -14.21 -4.16 7.30
N ALA A 259 -14.96 -3.14 6.91
CA ALA A 259 -15.60 -3.08 5.59
C ALA A 259 -14.66 -2.62 4.46
N ASN A 260 -13.40 -2.28 4.77
CA ASN A 260 -12.38 -1.94 3.78
C ASN A 260 -12.85 -0.83 2.81
N SER A 261 -12.58 -0.93 1.51
CA SER A 261 -12.97 0.06 0.49
C SER A 261 -14.49 0.14 0.23
N ALA A 262 -15.33 -0.62 0.96
CA ALA A 262 -16.77 -0.38 1.00
C ALA A 262 -17.19 0.56 2.16
N HIS A 263 -16.28 0.89 3.06
CA HIS A 263 -16.52 1.81 4.16
C HIS A 263 -16.54 3.26 3.66
N PRO A 264 -17.54 4.10 4.00
CA PRO A 264 -17.63 5.48 3.51
C PRO A 264 -16.44 6.37 3.88
N PHE A 265 -15.70 6.05 4.93
CA PHE A 265 -14.48 6.78 5.31
C PHE A 265 -13.21 6.30 4.62
N GLU A 266 -13.23 5.15 3.94
CA GLU A 266 -12.15 4.69 3.05
C GLU A 266 -12.46 5.10 1.61
N ASN A 267 -13.73 4.95 1.17
CA ASN A 267 -14.15 5.24 -0.19
C ASN A 267 -15.55 5.91 -0.25
N PRO A 268 -15.61 7.25 -0.13
CA PRO A 268 -16.87 7.99 0.04
C PRO A 268 -17.69 8.18 -1.23
N THR A 269 -17.08 8.17 -2.41
CA THR A 269 -17.71 8.64 -3.66
C THR A 269 -17.39 7.73 -4.85
N PRO A 270 -18.20 7.73 -5.92
CA PRO A 270 -17.85 7.05 -7.16
C PRO A 270 -16.52 7.53 -7.78
N LEU A 271 -16.14 8.80 -7.54
CA LEU A 271 -14.89 9.36 -8.04
C LEU A 271 -13.67 8.83 -7.26
N SER A 272 -13.74 8.76 -5.91
CA SER A 272 -12.70 8.12 -5.10
C SER A 272 -12.56 6.65 -5.49
N ASN A 273 -13.66 5.93 -5.68
CA ASN A 273 -13.63 4.54 -6.10
C ASN A 273 -12.95 4.38 -7.48
N PHE A 274 -13.29 5.22 -8.45
CA PHE A 274 -12.60 5.19 -9.75
C PHE A 274 -11.10 5.49 -9.62
N PHE A 275 -10.73 6.47 -8.78
CA PHE A 275 -9.35 6.81 -8.51
C PHE A 275 -8.58 5.65 -7.86
N GLU A 276 -9.14 5.01 -6.85
CA GLU A 276 -8.58 3.83 -6.19
C GLU A 276 -8.37 2.68 -7.18
N LEU A 277 -9.38 2.36 -8.02
CA LEU A 277 -9.24 1.35 -9.07
C LEU A 277 -8.07 1.66 -10.02
N VAL A 278 -7.90 2.93 -10.40
CA VAL A 278 -6.76 3.35 -11.23
C VAL A 278 -5.43 3.13 -10.50
N LEU A 279 -5.34 3.40 -9.19
CA LEU A 279 -4.13 3.17 -8.40
C LEU A 279 -3.70 1.70 -8.41
N ILE A 280 -4.64 0.75 -8.28
CA ILE A 280 -4.35 -0.70 -8.27
C ILE A 280 -3.60 -1.11 -9.54
N PHE A 281 -4.02 -0.63 -10.71
CA PHE A 281 -3.43 -1.07 -12.00
C PHE A 281 -2.29 -0.18 -12.48
N ALA A 282 -2.11 1.01 -11.91
CA ALA A 282 -1.12 2.00 -12.37
C ALA A 282 0.31 1.44 -12.41
N ILE A 283 0.79 0.86 -11.32
CA ILE A 283 2.16 0.33 -11.22
C ILE A 283 2.34 -0.96 -12.04
N PRO A 284 1.49 -2.01 -11.88
CA PRO A 284 1.62 -3.24 -12.68
C PRO A 284 1.59 -2.96 -14.18
N SER A 285 0.69 -2.06 -14.63
CA SER A 285 0.61 -1.62 -16.01
C SER A 285 1.92 -0.95 -16.45
N GLY A 286 2.41 0.03 -15.69
CA GLY A 286 3.68 0.72 -15.99
C GLY A 286 4.92 -0.19 -15.99
N LEU A 287 4.94 -1.26 -15.19
CA LEU A 287 6.03 -2.22 -15.15
C LEU A 287 6.13 -3.02 -16.46
N THR A 288 5.02 -3.28 -17.15
CA THR A 288 5.06 -3.91 -18.48
C THR A 288 5.82 -3.04 -19.50
N TYR A 289 5.61 -1.72 -19.48
CA TYR A 289 6.34 -0.80 -20.34
C TYR A 289 7.80 -0.63 -19.91
N THR A 290 8.06 -0.65 -18.59
CA THR A 290 9.43 -0.68 -18.03
C THR A 290 10.21 -1.89 -18.55
N LEU A 291 9.61 -3.08 -18.53
CA LEU A 291 10.19 -4.30 -19.10
C LEU A 291 10.58 -4.09 -20.57
N GLY A 292 9.66 -3.59 -21.40
CA GLY A 292 9.92 -3.37 -22.81
C GLY A 292 11.06 -2.38 -23.05
N ARG A 293 11.11 -1.28 -22.29
CA ARG A 293 12.16 -0.27 -22.44
C ARG A 293 13.53 -0.77 -21.98
N VAL A 294 13.61 -1.43 -20.82
CA VAL A 294 14.89 -1.91 -20.26
C VAL A 294 15.48 -3.04 -21.10
N THR A 295 14.63 -3.88 -21.71
CA THR A 295 15.07 -4.96 -22.63
C THR A 295 15.34 -4.47 -24.06
N GLY A 296 15.10 -3.18 -24.35
CA GLY A 296 15.32 -2.60 -25.69
C GLY A 296 14.22 -2.92 -26.72
N SER A 297 13.08 -3.48 -26.29
CA SER A 297 11.94 -3.80 -27.15
C SER A 297 10.62 -3.36 -26.51
N GLU A 298 10.17 -2.14 -26.81
CA GLU A 298 8.88 -1.63 -26.31
C GLU A 298 7.70 -2.51 -26.75
N ARG A 299 7.81 -3.17 -27.91
CA ARG A 299 6.82 -4.14 -28.40
C ARG A 299 6.65 -5.32 -27.45
N HIS A 300 7.72 -5.78 -26.81
CA HIS A 300 7.64 -6.87 -25.82
C HIS A 300 6.82 -6.45 -24.59
N GLY A 301 7.04 -5.23 -24.09
CA GLY A 301 6.25 -4.68 -22.99
C GLY A 301 4.77 -4.56 -23.33
N TRP A 302 4.45 -4.03 -24.51
CA TRP A 302 3.07 -3.94 -25.00
C TRP A 302 2.42 -5.30 -25.26
N ALA A 303 3.18 -6.31 -25.66
CA ALA A 303 2.65 -7.66 -25.84
C ALA A 303 2.20 -8.26 -24.49
N VAL A 304 2.99 -8.09 -23.43
CA VAL A 304 2.62 -8.52 -22.07
C VAL A 304 1.39 -7.75 -21.59
N TRP A 305 1.39 -6.42 -21.76
CA TRP A 305 0.25 -5.57 -21.41
C TRP A 305 -1.04 -6.01 -22.11
N ALA A 306 -0.98 -6.25 -23.43
CA ALA A 306 -2.12 -6.66 -24.23
C ALA A 306 -2.64 -8.04 -23.83
N ALA A 307 -1.76 -8.99 -23.50
CA ALA A 307 -2.16 -10.29 -22.99
C ALA A 307 -2.92 -10.17 -21.65
N MET A 308 -2.43 -9.34 -20.73
CA MET A 308 -3.10 -9.07 -19.46
C MET A 308 -4.45 -8.38 -19.66
N ALA A 309 -4.50 -7.37 -20.53
CA ALA A 309 -5.74 -6.65 -20.85
C ALA A 309 -6.78 -7.56 -21.53
N PHE A 310 -6.34 -8.49 -22.38
CA PHE A 310 -7.22 -9.47 -23.01
C PHE A 310 -7.83 -10.45 -22.00
N LEU A 311 -7.05 -10.92 -21.02
CA LEU A 311 -7.57 -11.81 -19.97
C LEU A 311 -8.49 -11.11 -18.97
N PHE A 312 -8.32 -9.80 -18.81
CA PHE A 312 -9.17 -8.98 -17.96
C PHE A 312 -10.56 -8.71 -18.59
N LEU A 313 -10.61 -8.60 -19.92
CA LEU A 313 -11.83 -8.39 -20.70
C LEU A 313 -12.65 -9.67 -20.85
#